data_AF-A0A367FV58-F1
#
_entry.id   AF-A0A367FV58-F1
#
_cell.length_a   1.000
_cell.length_b   1.000
_cell.length_c   1.000
_cell.angle_alpha   90.00
_cell.angle_beta   90.00
_cell.angle_gamma   90.00
#
_symmetry.space_group_name_H-M   'P 1'
#
loop_
_entity.id
_entity.type
_entity.pdbx_description
1 polymer ?
#
loop_
_entity_poly.entity_id
_entity_poly.type
_entity_poly.pdbx_seq_one_letter_code
_entity_poly.pdbx_strand_id
1 'polypeptide(L)'
;NAQRTALVQAFLSEIEAAGYYGILYASCDFIRNRLDYKALSKYDIWVAQYGSTCTCPLPYGIWQYSSRNALGIPGYGTSLDCNRVYKDYEQLMIQAGHTASTPEDTTPNKLDKQRITIGRISSGDRATIRALCEGLGLISAGLYRETCADGNQWMLDVGPVSSGDAWYIMRKCAELQLIDAGLYKAEYVG
;
A
#
# COMPACT_ATOMS: atom_id res chain seq x y z
N ASN A 1 -3.68 33.93 2.73
CA ASN A 1 -2.90 32.70 3.04
C ASN A 1 -2.55 32.58 4.52
N ALA A 2 -2.07 33.64 5.19
CA ALA A 2 -1.68 33.64 6.60
C ALA A 2 -2.69 32.98 7.58
N GLN A 3 -3.98 33.34 7.55
CA GLN A 3 -4.97 32.75 8.46
C GLN A 3 -5.12 31.23 8.28
N ARG A 4 -5.15 30.73 7.04
CA ARG A 4 -5.21 29.28 6.76
C ARG A 4 -3.95 28.57 7.24
N THR A 5 -2.79 29.16 6.99
CA THR A 5 -1.51 28.63 7.48
C THR A 5 -1.50 28.51 9.00
N ALA A 6 -1.96 29.54 9.72
CA ALA A 6 -2.03 29.54 11.18
C ALA A 6 -2.94 28.44 11.72
N LEU A 7 -4.10 28.21 11.07
CA LEU A 7 -5.00 27.12 11.44
C LEU A 7 -4.37 25.74 11.21
N VAL A 8 -3.70 25.54 10.06
CA VAL A 8 -2.97 24.29 9.78
C VAL A 8 -1.87 24.05 10.80
N GLN A 9 -1.09 25.10 11.11
CA GLN A 9 -0.01 25.01 12.09
C GLN A 9 -0.54 24.70 13.50
N ALA A 10 -1.63 25.35 13.91
CA ALA A 10 -2.26 25.10 15.21
C ALA A 10 -2.73 23.65 15.31
N PHE A 11 -3.50 23.18 14.31
CA PHE A 11 -3.98 21.80 14.28
C PHE A 11 -2.84 20.77 14.35
N LEU A 12 -1.83 20.90 13.49
CA LEU A 12 -0.71 19.96 13.48
C LEU A 12 0.11 20.01 14.78
N SER A 13 0.22 21.18 15.42
CA SER A 13 0.88 21.28 16.74
C SER A 13 0.12 20.54 17.82
N GLU A 14 -1.22 20.59 17.82
CA GLU A 14 -2.05 19.83 18.76
C GLU A 14 -1.94 18.32 18.54
N ILE A 15 -1.86 17.88 17.28
CA ILE A 15 -1.64 16.46 16.95
C ILE A 15 -0.29 15.96 17.47
N GLU A 16 0.78 16.75 17.26
CA GLU A 16 2.11 16.44 17.80
C GLU A 16 2.13 16.46 19.33
N ALA A 17 1.46 17.42 19.97
CA ALA A 17 1.36 17.52 21.43
C ALA A 17 0.58 16.35 22.04
N ALA A 18 -0.39 15.79 21.30
CA ALA A 18 -1.12 14.57 21.68
C ALA A 18 -0.31 13.28 21.47
N GLY A 19 0.92 13.37 20.97
CA GLY A 19 1.80 12.22 20.76
C GLY A 19 1.57 11.47 19.45
N TYR A 20 1.08 12.15 18.40
CA TYR A 20 0.98 11.60 17.04
C TYR A 20 1.92 12.32 16.07
N TYR A 21 2.34 11.64 15.02
CA TYR A 21 3.17 12.24 13.97
C TYR A 21 2.28 13.00 12.95
N GLY A 22 2.31 14.33 12.98
CA GLY A 22 1.47 15.19 12.13
C GLY A 22 2.01 15.38 10.70
N ILE A 23 1.18 15.14 9.69
CA ILE A 23 1.50 15.35 8.26
C ILE A 23 0.42 16.21 7.61
N LEU A 24 0.82 17.16 6.76
CA LEU A 24 -0.12 17.93 5.94
C LEU A 24 -0.44 17.20 4.64
N TYR A 25 -1.69 16.76 4.48
CA TYR A 25 -2.23 16.35 3.18
C TYR A 25 -2.91 17.52 2.46
N ALA A 26 -2.49 17.82 1.23
CA ALA A 26 -3.14 18.83 0.38
C ALA A 26 -2.74 18.68 -1.10
N SER A 27 -3.57 19.24 -2.00
CA SER A 27 -3.20 19.32 -3.41
C SER A 27 -2.00 20.25 -3.61
N CYS A 28 -1.18 19.98 -4.62
CA CYS A 28 -0.04 20.82 -4.95
C CYS A 28 -0.45 22.27 -5.24
N ASP A 29 -1.62 22.49 -5.83
CA ASP A 29 -2.19 23.83 -6.05
C ASP A 29 -2.50 24.53 -4.72
N PHE A 30 -3.14 23.82 -3.78
CA PHE A 30 -3.49 24.38 -2.48
C PHE A 30 -2.24 24.78 -1.68
N ILE A 31 -1.22 23.92 -1.67
CA ILE A 31 0.07 24.19 -1.01
C ILE A 31 0.71 25.45 -1.59
N ARG A 32 0.74 25.57 -2.93
CA ARG A 32 1.38 26.68 -3.63
C ARG A 32 0.61 28.01 -3.47
N ASN A 33 -0.71 27.95 -3.59
CA ASN A 33 -1.53 29.13 -3.85
C ASN A 33 -2.45 29.52 -2.67
N ARG A 34 -2.58 28.68 -1.64
CA ARG A 34 -3.52 28.89 -0.53
C ARG A 34 -2.88 28.89 0.85
N LEU A 35 -1.62 28.46 0.95
CA LEU A 35 -0.82 28.42 2.17
C LEU A 35 0.46 29.25 2.03
N ASP A 36 0.99 29.67 3.18
CA ASP A 36 2.39 30.05 3.31
C ASP A 36 3.17 28.80 3.69
N TYR A 37 3.50 28.01 2.67
CA TYR A 37 4.06 26.68 2.84
C TYR A 37 5.44 26.69 3.54
N LYS A 38 6.20 27.80 3.44
CA LYS A 38 7.50 27.92 4.09
C LYS A 38 7.36 27.94 5.62
N ALA A 39 6.31 28.56 6.14
CA ALA A 39 6.00 28.56 7.57
C ALA A 39 5.62 27.17 8.12
N LEU A 40 5.27 26.22 7.23
CA LEU A 40 4.90 24.85 7.57
C LEU A 40 6.03 23.85 7.32
N SER A 41 7.25 24.32 7.01
CA SER A 41 8.40 23.47 6.65
C SER A 41 8.87 22.51 7.74
N LYS A 42 8.42 22.69 8.99
CA LYS A 42 8.68 21.71 10.07
C LYS A 42 7.87 20.43 9.93
N TYR A 43 6.75 20.47 9.20
CA TYR A 43 5.86 19.34 9.02
C TYR A 43 6.13 18.65 7.70
N ASP A 44 5.94 17.33 7.71
CA ASP A 44 5.98 16.54 6.50
C ASP A 44 4.74 16.78 5.64
N ILE A 45 4.95 16.65 4.32
CA ILE A 45 3.92 16.89 3.33
C ILE A 45 3.55 15.57 2.63
N TRP A 46 2.26 15.26 2.63
CA TRP A 46 1.63 14.31 1.72
C TRP A 46 0.93 15.07 0.61
N VAL A 47 1.63 15.26 -0.51
CA VAL A 47 1.11 16.08 -1.61
C VAL A 47 0.24 15.26 -2.56
N ALA A 48 -0.90 15.81 -2.98
CA ALA A 48 -1.70 15.28 -4.07
C ALA A 48 -1.45 16.04 -5.38
N GLN A 49 -0.97 15.33 -6.40
CA GLN A 49 -0.83 15.83 -7.76
C GLN A 49 -0.86 14.67 -8.74
N TYR A 50 -1.96 14.51 -9.46
CA TYR A 50 -2.10 13.37 -10.36
C TYR A 50 -1.29 13.58 -11.64
N GLY A 51 -0.45 12.59 -11.98
CA GLY A 51 0.44 12.69 -13.13
C GLY A 51 1.70 11.84 -12.98
N SER A 52 2.58 11.93 -13.97
CA SER A 52 3.85 11.19 -14.00
C SER A 52 4.96 11.86 -13.19
N THR A 53 4.82 13.15 -12.85
CA THR A 53 5.78 13.92 -12.04
C THR A 53 5.06 14.79 -11.00
N CYS A 54 5.74 15.05 -9.88
CA CYS A 54 5.28 15.98 -8.86
C CYS A 54 6.11 17.27 -8.91
N THR A 55 5.43 18.41 -8.96
CA THR A 55 6.03 19.76 -8.99
C THR A 55 5.79 20.53 -7.70
N CYS A 56 5.60 19.81 -6.59
CA CYS A 56 5.51 20.38 -5.26
C CYS A 56 6.79 21.17 -4.94
N PRO A 57 6.68 22.45 -4.50
CA PRO A 57 7.84 23.29 -4.25
C PRO A 57 8.59 22.97 -2.94
N LEU A 58 8.04 22.07 -2.10
CA LEU A 58 8.63 21.64 -0.85
C LEU A 58 9.11 20.20 -0.94
N PRO A 59 10.09 19.79 -0.10
CA PRO A 59 10.28 18.37 0.20
C PRO A 59 8.96 17.76 0.66
N TYR A 60 8.59 16.63 0.09
CA TYR A 60 7.41 15.84 0.45
C TYR A 60 7.86 14.42 0.74
N GLY A 61 7.28 13.81 1.78
CA GLY A 61 7.58 12.42 2.11
C GLY A 61 6.56 11.43 1.54
N ILE A 62 5.39 11.90 1.12
CA ILE A 62 4.39 11.10 0.40
C ILE A 62 3.85 11.88 -0.80
N TRP A 63 3.67 11.21 -1.93
CA TRP A 63 3.00 11.77 -3.11
C TRP A 63 1.85 10.87 -3.57
N GLN A 64 0.63 11.39 -3.54
CA GLN A 64 -0.52 10.80 -4.20
C GLN A 64 -0.50 11.15 -5.68
N TYR A 65 -0.13 10.17 -6.52
CA TYR A 65 0.06 10.36 -7.97
C TYR A 65 -1.17 9.96 -8.79
N SER A 66 -2.15 9.30 -8.17
CA SER A 66 -3.41 8.92 -8.80
C SER A 66 -4.49 8.71 -7.75
N SER A 67 -5.74 9.02 -8.08
CA SER A 67 -6.95 8.52 -7.40
C SER A 67 -7.69 7.46 -8.23
N ARG A 68 -7.17 7.16 -9.42
CA ARG A 68 -7.58 6.03 -10.24
C ARG A 68 -6.72 4.83 -9.85
N ASN A 69 -7.33 3.65 -9.81
CA ASN A 69 -6.67 2.38 -9.55
C ASN A 69 -5.63 2.03 -10.62
N ALA A 70 -4.53 2.78 -10.64
CA ALA A 70 -3.53 2.80 -11.70
C ALA A 70 -2.71 1.51 -11.74
N LEU A 71 -2.68 0.79 -10.63
CA LEU A 71 -2.04 -0.50 -10.49
C LEU A 71 -2.98 -1.68 -10.74
N GLY A 72 -4.26 -1.42 -11.04
CA GLY A 72 -5.25 -2.46 -11.30
C GLY A 72 -5.44 -3.41 -10.11
N ILE A 73 -5.34 -2.90 -8.87
CA ILE A 73 -5.55 -3.70 -7.67
C ILE A 73 -6.96 -4.29 -7.77
N PRO A 74 -7.14 -5.62 -7.79
CA PRO A 74 -8.46 -6.22 -7.87
C PRO A 74 -9.38 -5.63 -6.79
N GLY A 75 -10.70 -5.60 -7.00
CA GLY A 75 -11.74 -5.28 -5.99
C GLY A 75 -11.87 -3.84 -5.51
N TYR A 76 -10.94 -2.96 -5.83
CA TYR A 76 -11.09 -1.53 -5.60
C TYR A 76 -11.74 -0.77 -6.78
N GLY A 77 -12.22 -1.50 -7.80
CA GLY A 77 -12.82 -0.91 -8.99
C GLY A 77 -11.88 0.07 -9.70
N THR A 78 -12.41 1.20 -10.15
CA THR A 78 -11.63 2.24 -10.87
C THR A 78 -11.13 3.37 -9.98
N SER A 79 -11.43 3.36 -8.67
CA SER A 79 -11.15 4.44 -7.74
C SER A 79 -10.32 3.93 -6.57
N LEU A 80 -9.02 4.21 -6.60
CA LEU A 80 -8.08 3.86 -5.55
C LEU A 80 -6.93 4.86 -5.53
N ASP A 81 -6.70 5.46 -4.37
CA ASP A 81 -5.59 6.39 -4.16
C ASP A 81 -4.27 5.65 -4.17
N CYS A 82 -3.43 6.00 -5.13
CA CYS A 82 -2.11 5.42 -5.32
C CYS A 82 -1.05 6.42 -4.87
N ASN A 83 -0.19 6.00 -3.96
CA ASN A 83 0.80 6.84 -3.32
C ASN A 83 2.22 6.29 -3.53
N ARG A 84 3.20 7.19 -3.59
CA ARG A 84 4.63 6.89 -3.43
C ARG A 84 5.08 7.44 -2.09
N VAL A 85 5.69 6.58 -1.28
CA VAL A 85 6.25 6.95 0.03
C VAL A 85 7.77 7.02 -0.12
N TYR A 86 8.36 8.13 0.32
CA TYR A 86 9.79 8.44 0.16
C TYR A 86 10.58 8.44 1.47
N LYS A 87 9.86 8.39 2.61
CA LYS A 87 10.45 8.34 3.93
C LYS A 87 10.00 7.08 4.65
N ASP A 88 10.89 6.53 5.47
CA ASP A 88 10.56 5.42 6.36
C ASP A 88 9.82 5.97 7.60
N TYR A 89 8.52 6.20 7.43
CA TYR A 89 7.67 6.76 8.50
C TYR A 89 7.58 5.84 9.71
N GLU A 90 7.68 4.52 9.51
CA GLU A 90 7.72 3.56 10.62
C GLU A 90 8.95 3.80 11.49
N GLN A 91 10.14 3.85 10.88
CA GLN A 91 11.37 4.13 11.63
C GLN A 91 11.36 5.52 12.28
N LEU A 92 10.85 6.54 11.59
CA LEU A 92 10.73 7.89 12.15
C LEU A 92 9.80 7.92 13.38
N MET A 93 8.69 7.19 13.34
CA MET A 93 7.76 7.09 14.47
C MET A 93 8.39 6.34 15.65
N ILE A 94 9.07 5.22 15.40
CA ILE A 94 9.79 4.45 16.44
C ILE A 94 10.85 5.32 17.11
N GLN A 95 11.65 6.07 16.33
CA GLN A 95 12.68 6.96 16.86
C GLN A 95 12.10 8.12 17.69
N ALA A 96 10.92 8.60 17.33
CA ALA A 96 10.18 9.61 18.10
C ALA A 96 9.53 9.05 19.38
N GLY A 97 9.73 7.78 19.70
CA GLY A 97 9.15 7.14 20.88
C GLY A 97 7.68 6.76 20.71
N HIS A 98 7.12 6.88 19.50
CA HIS A 98 5.82 6.30 19.18
C HIS A 98 6.02 4.80 19.03
N THR A 99 5.69 4.05 20.08
CA THR A 99 5.61 2.59 19.97
C THR A 99 4.38 2.26 19.14
N ALA A 100 4.56 1.53 18.05
CA ALA A 100 3.44 0.94 17.33
C ALA A 100 2.71 0.04 18.35
N SER A 101 1.52 0.46 18.77
CA SER A 101 0.58 -0.50 19.32
C SER A 101 0.41 -1.57 18.25
N THR A 102 0.38 -2.85 18.63
CA THR A 102 -0.11 -3.90 17.72
C THR A 102 -1.36 -3.34 17.06
N PRO A 103 -1.47 -3.36 15.72
CA PRO A 103 -2.63 -2.80 15.05
C PRO A 103 -3.85 -3.38 15.75
N GLU A 104 -4.58 -2.55 16.50
CA GLU A 104 -5.93 -2.93 16.83
C GLU A 104 -6.58 -3.00 15.47
N ASP A 105 -6.94 -4.23 15.10
CA ASP A 105 -7.79 -4.55 13.98
C ASP A 105 -9.15 -3.91 14.28
N THR A 106 -9.18 -2.57 14.28
CA THR A 106 -10.39 -1.77 14.18
C THR A 106 -11.03 -2.33 12.94
N THR A 107 -12.09 -3.12 13.14
CA THR A 107 -12.72 -3.99 12.15
C THR A 107 -12.43 -3.44 10.77
N PRO A 108 -11.51 -4.06 10.00
CA PRO A 108 -11.13 -3.55 8.71
C PRO A 108 -12.41 -3.21 7.99
N ASN A 109 -12.46 -2.01 7.41
CA ASN A 109 -13.41 -1.70 6.35
C ASN A 109 -13.60 -3.01 5.59
N LYS A 110 -14.82 -3.57 5.52
CA LYS A 110 -15.10 -4.96 5.09
C LYS A 110 -14.64 -5.12 3.64
N LEU A 111 -13.33 -5.20 3.48
CA LEU A 111 -12.60 -5.34 2.25
C LEU A 111 -12.63 -6.83 2.06
N ASP A 112 -13.41 -7.24 1.08
CA ASP A 112 -13.51 -8.62 0.69
C ASP A 112 -12.06 -9.16 0.59
N LYS A 113 -11.79 -10.30 1.23
CA LYS A 113 -10.47 -10.93 1.15
C LYS A 113 -10.36 -11.64 -0.19
N GLN A 114 -9.16 -11.93 -0.67
CA GLN A 114 -8.98 -12.64 -1.92
C GLN A 114 -8.56 -14.10 -1.68
N ARG A 115 -9.13 -15.02 -2.45
CA ARG A 115 -8.54 -16.34 -2.68
C ARG A 115 -7.92 -16.36 -4.07
N ILE A 116 -6.67 -16.81 -4.14
CA ILE A 116 -5.86 -16.87 -5.32
C ILE A 116 -5.58 -18.34 -5.62
N THR A 117 -5.79 -18.74 -6.87
CA THR A 117 -5.38 -20.05 -7.38
C THR A 117 -4.38 -19.85 -8.50
N ILE A 118 -3.22 -20.50 -8.40
CA ILE A 118 -2.14 -20.45 -9.40
C ILE A 118 -1.86 -21.88 -9.84
N GLY A 119 -2.08 -22.18 -11.11
CA GLY A 119 -2.17 -23.58 -11.55
C GLY A 119 -1.21 -24.00 -12.64
N ARG A 120 -0.87 -25.29 -12.65
CA ARG A 120 -0.06 -25.97 -13.67
C ARG A 120 1.28 -25.29 -13.94
N ILE A 121 1.92 -24.83 -12.87
CA ILE A 121 3.20 -24.11 -12.94
C ILE A 121 4.38 -25.05 -12.73
N SER A 122 5.56 -24.64 -13.19
CA SER A 122 6.79 -25.39 -12.96
C SER A 122 7.19 -25.40 -11.47
N SER A 123 8.04 -26.35 -11.07
CA SER A 123 8.59 -26.38 -9.71
C SER A 123 9.41 -25.14 -9.35
N GLY A 124 10.03 -24.49 -10.34
CA GLY A 124 10.78 -23.24 -10.18
C GLY A 124 9.88 -22.03 -9.90
N ASP A 125 8.81 -21.88 -10.67
CA ASP A 125 7.80 -20.83 -10.45
C ASP A 125 7.12 -21.02 -9.09
N ARG A 126 6.77 -22.27 -8.77
CA ARG A 126 6.23 -22.66 -7.46
C ARG A 126 7.18 -22.29 -6.33
N ALA A 127 8.49 -22.54 -6.47
CA ALA A 127 9.48 -22.18 -5.45
C ALA A 127 9.55 -20.67 -5.23
N THR A 128 9.52 -19.90 -6.32
CA THR A 128 9.55 -18.44 -6.30
C THR A 128 8.33 -17.86 -5.59
N ILE A 129 7.14 -18.36 -5.92
CA ILE A 129 5.89 -17.90 -5.29
C ILE A 129 5.83 -18.32 -3.82
N ARG A 130 6.31 -19.53 -3.48
CA ARG A 130 6.37 -19.99 -2.10
C ARG A 130 7.24 -19.09 -1.23
N ALA A 131 8.44 -18.72 -1.71
CA ALA A 131 9.34 -17.83 -0.98
C ALA A 131 8.71 -16.45 -0.72
N LEU A 132 7.96 -15.92 -1.69
CA LEU A 132 7.18 -14.70 -1.48
C LEU A 132 6.10 -14.89 -0.40
N CYS A 133 5.32 -15.97 -0.47
CA CYS A 133 4.27 -16.26 0.51
C CYS A 133 4.83 -16.49 1.92
N GLU A 134 6.04 -17.04 2.03
CA GLU A 134 6.77 -17.16 3.28
C GLU A 134 7.17 -15.78 3.83
N GLY A 135 7.75 -14.91 3.00
CA GLY A 135 8.10 -13.54 3.38
C GLY A 135 6.91 -12.66 3.76
N LEU A 136 5.73 -12.94 3.20
CA LEU A 136 4.46 -12.31 3.57
C LEU A 136 3.80 -12.95 4.82
N GLY A 137 4.39 -14.00 5.41
CA GLY A 137 3.83 -14.70 6.57
C GLY A 137 2.57 -15.52 6.28
N LEU A 138 2.24 -15.79 5.02
CA LEU A 138 1.01 -16.51 4.64
C LEU A 138 1.09 -18.01 4.94
N ILE A 139 2.30 -18.58 4.89
CA ILE A 139 2.51 -20.00 5.22
C ILE A 139 2.32 -20.24 6.71
N SER A 140 2.91 -19.40 7.57
CA SER A 140 2.75 -19.50 9.02
C SER A 140 1.31 -19.23 9.45
N ALA A 141 0.59 -18.37 8.71
CA ALA A 141 -0.85 -18.15 8.90
C ALA A 141 -1.75 -19.30 8.39
N GLY A 142 -1.20 -20.35 7.77
CA GLY A 142 -1.97 -21.46 7.22
C GLY A 142 -2.83 -21.10 6.00
N LEU A 143 -2.53 -19.97 5.34
CA LEU A 143 -3.28 -19.45 4.19
C LEU A 143 -2.70 -19.91 2.85
N TYR A 144 -1.67 -20.76 2.85
CA TYR A 144 -1.00 -21.25 1.66
C TYR A 144 -1.09 -22.77 1.58
N ARG A 145 -1.51 -23.30 0.43
CA ARG A 145 -1.51 -24.72 0.12
C ARG A 145 -0.91 -24.95 -1.26
N GLU A 146 -0.09 -25.99 -1.39
CA GLU A 146 0.43 -26.46 -2.68
C GLU A 146 0.03 -27.91 -2.91
N THR A 147 -0.35 -28.24 -4.15
CA THR A 147 -0.69 -29.60 -4.58
C THR A 147 0.07 -29.92 -5.87
N CYS A 148 0.67 -31.10 -5.94
CA CYS A 148 1.28 -31.58 -7.17
C CYS A 148 0.22 -32.28 -8.03
N ALA A 149 -0.02 -31.76 -9.24
CA ALA A 149 -0.95 -32.32 -10.20
C ALA A 149 -0.14 -32.88 -11.37
N ASP A 150 0.04 -34.20 -11.42
CA ASP A 150 0.73 -34.94 -12.48
C ASP A 150 2.21 -34.55 -12.73
N GLY A 151 3.12 -35.22 -12.01
CA GLY A 151 4.57 -35.11 -12.25
C GLY A 151 5.21 -33.85 -11.66
N ASN A 152 5.58 -32.87 -12.50
CA ASN A 152 6.31 -31.64 -12.11
C ASN A 152 5.46 -30.36 -12.31
N GLN A 153 4.13 -30.50 -12.37
CA GLN A 153 3.19 -29.40 -12.42
C GLN A 153 2.54 -29.18 -11.05
N TRP A 154 2.49 -27.92 -10.63
CA TRP A 154 2.04 -27.53 -9.30
C TRP A 154 0.82 -26.63 -9.36
N MET A 155 -0.07 -26.79 -8.39
CA MET A 155 -1.22 -25.94 -8.14
C MET A 155 -1.05 -25.30 -6.75
N LEU A 156 -1.25 -24.00 -6.63
CA LEU A 156 -1.17 -23.24 -5.40
C LEU A 156 -2.53 -22.61 -5.10
N ASP A 157 -2.99 -22.75 -3.86
CA ASP A 157 -4.16 -22.05 -3.33
C ASP A 157 -3.70 -21.14 -2.19
N VAL A 158 -3.95 -19.84 -2.33
CA VAL A 158 -3.50 -18.81 -1.39
C VAL A 158 -4.68 -17.94 -0.96
N GLY A 159 -5.00 -17.95 0.33
CA GLY A 159 -6.00 -17.08 0.95
C GLY A 159 -7.01 -17.78 1.84
N PRO A 160 -7.90 -17.00 2.49
CA PRO A 160 -8.20 -15.59 2.21
C PRO A 160 -7.09 -14.62 2.62
N VAL A 161 -6.60 -13.78 1.70
CA VAL A 161 -5.55 -12.78 1.94
C VAL A 161 -6.05 -11.35 1.77
N SER A 162 -5.31 -10.36 2.31
CA SER A 162 -5.57 -8.95 2.05
C SER A 162 -5.32 -8.61 0.57
N SER A 163 -5.92 -7.52 0.09
CA SER A 163 -5.65 -7.06 -1.28
C SER A 163 -4.22 -6.56 -1.50
N GLY A 164 -3.50 -6.20 -0.43
CA GLY A 164 -2.07 -5.88 -0.49
C GLY A 164 -1.23 -7.14 -0.78
N ASP A 165 -1.43 -8.19 -0.01
CA ASP A 165 -0.75 -9.48 -0.23
C ASP A 165 -1.08 -10.06 -1.60
N ALA A 166 -2.36 -10.00 -1.97
CA ALA A 166 -2.82 -10.42 -3.29
C ALA A 166 -2.11 -9.67 -4.42
N TRP A 167 -1.88 -8.36 -4.26
CA TRP A 167 -1.14 -7.58 -5.25
C TRP A 167 0.31 -8.03 -5.38
N TYR A 168 1.02 -8.30 -4.29
CA TYR A 168 2.40 -8.80 -4.36
C TYR A 168 2.47 -10.14 -5.09
N ILE A 169 1.53 -11.04 -4.80
CA ILE A 169 1.42 -12.35 -5.46
C ILE A 169 1.13 -12.15 -6.95
N MET A 170 0.15 -11.32 -7.30
CA MET A 170 -0.19 -10.97 -8.68
C MET A 170 1.02 -10.42 -9.43
N ARG A 171 1.74 -9.45 -8.85
CA ARG A 171 2.91 -8.84 -9.48
C ARG A 171 4.00 -9.87 -9.74
N LYS A 172 4.23 -10.78 -8.80
CA LYS A 172 5.19 -11.89 -9.00
C LYS A 172 4.72 -12.85 -10.09
N CYS A 173 3.43 -13.15 -10.17
CA CYS A 173 2.87 -13.96 -11.24
C CYS A 173 2.99 -13.28 -12.62
N ALA A 174 2.87 -11.95 -12.68
CA ALA A 174 3.11 -11.17 -13.88
C ALA A 174 4.58 -11.23 -14.32
N GLU A 175 5.52 -11.07 -13.38
CA GLU A 175 6.97 -11.21 -13.63
C GLU A 175 7.32 -12.61 -14.18
N LEU A 176 6.62 -13.65 -13.73
CA LEU A 176 6.76 -15.03 -14.20
C LEU A 176 5.91 -15.37 -15.43
N GLN A 177 5.23 -14.39 -16.04
CA GLN A 177 4.36 -14.56 -17.22
C GLN A 177 3.18 -15.53 -17.02
N LEU A 178 2.79 -15.78 -15.76
CA LEU A 178 1.70 -16.71 -15.42
C LEU A 178 0.32 -16.11 -15.68
N ILE A 179 0.20 -14.78 -15.62
CA ILE A 179 -1.06 -14.08 -15.92
C ILE A 179 -1.39 -14.20 -17.40
N ASP A 180 -0.44 -13.88 -18.27
CA ASP A 180 -0.64 -13.96 -19.73
C ASP A 180 -0.87 -15.40 -20.19
N ALA A 181 -0.33 -16.38 -19.47
CA ALA A 181 -0.58 -17.80 -19.68
C ALA A 181 -1.94 -18.30 -19.13
N GLY A 182 -2.72 -17.44 -18.47
CA GLY A 182 -4.02 -17.81 -17.90
C GLY A 182 -3.92 -18.73 -16.67
N LEU A 183 -2.76 -18.77 -16.02
CA LEU A 183 -2.46 -19.67 -14.89
C LEU A 183 -2.72 -19.03 -13.53
N TYR A 184 -3.05 -17.74 -13.48
CA TYR A 184 -3.38 -16.98 -12.28
C TYR A 184 -4.87 -16.64 -12.26
N LYS A 185 -5.54 -16.92 -11.13
CA LYS A 185 -6.92 -16.52 -10.86
C LYS A 185 -7.04 -15.96 -9.45
N ALA A 186 -7.76 -14.85 -9.30
CA ALA A 186 -8.08 -14.27 -8.00
C ALA A 186 -9.58 -13.98 -7.90
N GLU A 187 -10.17 -14.34 -6.76
CA GLU A 187 -11.59 -14.15 -6.48
C GLU A 187 -11.77 -13.55 -5.10
N TYR A 188 -12.76 -12.66 -4.97
CA TYR A 188 -13.15 -12.07 -3.70
C TYR A 188 -14.02 -13.02 -2.88
N VAL A 189 -13.70 -13.14 -1.60
CA VAL A 189 -14.42 -13.92 -0.60
C VAL A 189 -14.83 -13.01 0.56
N GLY A 190 -16.13 -12.99 0.84
CA GLY A 190 -16.77 -12.13 1.85
C GLY A 190 -17.02 -12.78 3.19
#